data_AF-A0A6C1PI63-F1
#
_entry.id   AF-A0A6C1PI63-F1
#
_cell.length_a   1.000
_cell.length_b   1.000
_cell.length_c   1.000
_cell.angle_alpha   90.00
_cell.angle_beta   90.00
_cell.angle_gamma   90.00
#
_symmetry.space_group_name_H-M   'P 1'
#
loop_
_entity.id
_entity.type
_entity.pdbx_description
1 polymer ?
#
loop_
_entity_poly.entity_id
_entity_poly.type
_entity_poly.pdbx_seq_one_letter_code
_entity_poly.pdbx_strand_id
1 'polypeptide(L)'
;MSDSSRPGDAVPFLKSLGFPEFRIHHPFNHFDFTRAGRRILVIGPMGSGKTEYSTRVWRDSRVVLRKSGALSGETTYSGADRRNVFVVRLQIDDRKFSDYPDDALPFRGGYERCGPNIARITSSFELERLIKANPNHGTWIIDEATFYDERLAYVVDRESRSRGLVFIFPTLLLNFRRELFNPTARLLLDVCTDVFPLTAYCEHDRCIRDSFYTYRYYTVGGRECPALYFDPLIIIGGDAEREDAQEPNYCTRCDAHHYLPGKEYAYLVLKPLGEQAARGDTHALERELRLINARSDDSQLARDLRSRYAKDGDVNRNALNVDCIAERALLYLFVELNL
;
A
#
# COMPACT_ATOMS: atom_id res chain seq x y z
N MET A 1 24.74 -28.51 2.07
CA MET A 1 24.95 -27.40 3.04
C MET A 1 24.40 -26.15 2.38
N SER A 2 23.31 -25.51 2.81
CA SER A 2 22.67 -25.46 4.13
C SER A 2 21.16 -25.29 3.98
N ASP A 3 20.45 -26.35 4.33
CA ASP A 3 19.25 -26.42 5.17
C ASP A 3 18.39 -25.15 5.35
N SER A 4 17.32 -25.04 4.55
CA SER A 4 16.15 -24.22 4.85
C SER A 4 15.10 -25.08 5.56
N SER A 5 15.09 -25.05 6.88
CA SER A 5 14.09 -25.78 7.66
C SER A 5 12.69 -25.17 7.51
N ARG A 6 11.72 -26.05 7.16
CA ARG A 6 10.24 -26.01 7.34
C ARG A 6 9.44 -25.30 6.24
N PRO A 7 8.53 -26.02 5.55
CA PRO A 7 7.42 -26.75 6.18
C PRO A 7 7.32 -28.23 5.75
N GLY A 8 7.12 -29.14 6.72
CA GLY A 8 6.57 -30.47 6.41
C GLY A 8 7.31 -31.70 6.95
N ASP A 9 7.54 -31.81 8.27
CA ASP A 9 7.87 -33.11 8.88
C ASP A 9 6.66 -34.08 8.90
N ALA A 10 5.45 -33.57 8.63
CA ALA A 10 4.23 -34.40 8.58
C ALA A 10 4.10 -35.22 7.30
N VAL A 11 4.66 -34.77 6.17
CA VAL A 11 4.45 -35.43 4.86
C VAL A 11 5.18 -36.78 4.77
N PRO A 12 6.47 -36.91 5.16
CA PRO A 12 7.14 -38.22 5.17
C PRO A 12 6.57 -39.18 6.22
N PHE A 13 6.14 -38.66 7.38
CA PHE A 13 5.55 -39.43 8.48
C PHE A 13 4.20 -40.04 8.09
N LEU A 14 3.27 -39.25 7.54
CA LEU A 14 1.95 -39.75 7.12
C LEU A 14 2.05 -40.76 5.96
N LYS A 15 3.02 -40.56 5.06
CA LYS A 15 3.32 -41.52 3.98
C LYS A 15 3.79 -42.87 4.52
N SER A 16 4.58 -42.89 5.60
CA SER A 16 5.03 -44.14 6.25
C SER A 16 3.90 -44.90 6.97
N LEU A 17 2.77 -44.23 7.24
CA LEU A 17 1.57 -44.79 7.86
C LEU A 17 0.50 -45.22 6.83
N GLY A 18 0.80 -45.18 5.52
CA GLY A 18 -0.12 -45.61 4.46
C GLY A 18 -1.18 -44.58 4.03
N PHE A 19 -1.07 -43.32 4.48
CA PHE A 19 -1.96 -42.24 4.03
C PHE A 19 -1.53 -41.71 2.64
N PRO A 20 -2.48 -41.26 1.79
CA PRO A 20 -2.15 -40.63 0.53
C PRO A 20 -1.42 -39.29 0.75
N GLU A 21 -0.72 -38.84 -0.28
CA GLU A 21 0.04 -37.60 -0.23
C GLU A 21 -0.91 -36.40 -0.18
N PHE A 22 -1.03 -35.77 1.00
CA PHE A 22 -1.81 -34.55 1.18
C PHE A 22 -0.90 -33.33 1.12
N ARG A 23 -1.30 -32.31 0.34
CA ARG A 23 -0.77 -30.96 0.50
C ARG A 23 -1.60 -30.24 1.56
N ILE A 24 -1.05 -30.12 2.77
CA ILE A 24 -1.66 -29.34 3.83
C ILE A 24 -1.34 -27.86 3.58
N HIS A 25 -2.36 -27.10 3.22
CA HIS A 25 -2.26 -25.64 3.18
C HIS A 25 -2.58 -25.11 4.58
N HIS A 26 -1.66 -24.37 5.19
CA HIS A 26 -1.95 -23.66 6.42
C HIS A 26 -2.67 -22.36 6.05
N PRO A 27 -3.96 -22.20 6.39
CA PRO A 27 -4.59 -20.89 6.26
C PRO A 27 -3.87 -19.91 7.18
N PHE A 28 -4.14 -18.61 7.00
CA PHE A 28 -3.86 -17.66 8.06
C PHE A 28 -4.47 -18.20 9.36
N ASN A 29 -3.63 -18.45 10.37
CA ASN A 29 -4.06 -18.93 11.69
C ASN A 29 -4.45 -17.75 12.58
N HIS A 30 -4.92 -18.04 13.79
CA HIS A 30 -5.18 -16.99 14.79
C HIS A 30 -3.91 -16.21 15.11
N PHE A 31 -4.06 -14.96 15.53
CA PHE A 31 -2.94 -14.13 15.93
C PHE A 31 -2.32 -14.62 17.26
N ASP A 32 -1.02 -14.86 17.26
CA ASP A 32 -0.27 -15.26 18.45
C ASP A 32 0.06 -14.05 19.33
N PHE A 33 -0.64 -13.87 20.44
CA PHE A 33 -0.39 -12.77 21.38
C PHE A 33 0.77 -13.01 22.36
N THR A 34 1.38 -14.20 22.36
CA THR A 34 2.45 -14.53 23.31
C THR A 34 3.79 -13.90 22.91
N ARG A 35 4.02 -13.69 21.60
CA ARG A 35 5.24 -13.12 21.05
C ARG A 35 5.29 -11.59 21.15
N ALA A 36 6.14 -11.10 22.04
CA ALA A 36 6.44 -9.69 22.24
C ALA A 36 7.38 -9.11 21.17
N GLY A 37 7.45 -7.77 21.11
CA GLY A 37 8.49 -7.04 20.38
C GLY A 37 8.44 -7.20 18.85
N ARG A 38 7.25 -7.48 18.29
CA ARG A 38 7.08 -7.64 16.85
C ARG A 38 6.66 -6.35 16.17
N ARG A 39 7.15 -6.14 14.96
CA ARG A 39 6.78 -5.05 14.07
C ARG A 39 6.44 -5.68 12.73
N ILE A 40 5.15 -5.76 12.46
CA ILE A 40 4.57 -6.63 11.45
C ILE A 40 4.07 -5.76 10.31
N LEU A 41 4.70 -5.90 9.15
CA LEU A 41 4.27 -5.21 7.94
C LEU A 41 3.24 -6.07 7.20
N VAL A 42 2.04 -5.57 6.98
CA VAL A 42 0.99 -6.26 6.20
C VAL A 42 0.84 -5.51 4.89
N ILE A 43 1.41 -6.08 3.82
CA ILE A 43 1.55 -5.42 2.51
C ILE A 43 0.68 -6.09 1.46
N GLY A 44 0.39 -5.37 0.40
CA GLY A 44 -0.37 -5.85 -0.74
C GLY A 44 -1.03 -4.70 -1.49
N PRO A 45 -1.53 -4.92 -2.71
CA PRO A 45 -2.19 -3.88 -3.48
C PRO A 45 -3.48 -3.39 -2.80
N MET A 46 -4.06 -2.30 -3.32
CA MET A 46 -5.40 -1.88 -2.88
C MET A 46 -6.40 -3.04 -3.04
N GLY A 47 -7.28 -3.26 -2.07
CA GLY A 47 -8.26 -4.36 -2.13
C GLY A 47 -7.73 -5.76 -1.78
N SER A 48 -6.45 -5.91 -1.38
CA SER A 48 -5.85 -7.22 -1.05
C SER A 48 -6.20 -7.79 0.34
N GLY A 49 -7.09 -7.16 1.10
CA GLY A 49 -7.47 -7.68 2.42
C GLY A 49 -6.65 -7.16 3.61
N LYS A 50 -5.89 -6.06 3.47
CA LYS A 50 -4.99 -5.56 4.53
C LYS A 50 -5.75 -5.16 5.80
N THR A 51 -6.88 -4.48 5.66
CA THR A 51 -7.69 -4.06 6.82
C THR A 51 -8.49 -5.23 7.38
N GLU A 52 -8.86 -6.20 6.55
CA GLU A 52 -9.47 -7.47 6.96
C GLU A 52 -8.54 -8.29 7.86
N TYR A 53 -7.22 -8.26 7.58
CA TYR A 53 -6.21 -8.82 8.49
C TYR A 53 -6.29 -8.14 9.87
N SER A 54 -6.32 -6.80 9.90
CA SER A 54 -6.42 -6.03 11.15
C SER A 54 -7.68 -6.35 11.94
N THR A 55 -8.83 -6.43 11.25
CA THR A 55 -10.11 -6.87 11.80
C THR A 55 -10.03 -8.27 12.40
N ARG A 56 -9.30 -9.19 11.76
CA ARG A 56 -9.09 -10.53 12.31
C ARG A 56 -8.28 -10.49 13.60
N VAL A 57 -7.18 -9.73 13.66
CA VAL A 57 -6.40 -9.57 14.90
C VAL A 57 -7.26 -8.97 16.01
N TRP A 58 -8.09 -7.98 15.68
CA TRP A 58 -9.06 -7.42 16.62
C TRP A 58 -10.01 -8.49 17.17
N ARG A 59 -10.63 -9.30 16.30
CA ARG A 59 -11.54 -10.40 16.69
C ARG A 59 -10.85 -11.45 17.56
N ASP A 60 -9.65 -11.88 17.17
CA ASP A 60 -8.84 -12.83 17.94
C ASP A 60 -8.56 -12.29 19.35
N SER A 61 -8.29 -10.99 19.47
CA SER A 61 -8.09 -10.34 20.77
C SER A 61 -9.32 -10.46 21.69
N ARG A 62 -10.53 -10.29 21.13
CA ARG A 62 -11.78 -10.41 21.90
C ARG A 62 -12.00 -11.83 22.40
N VAL A 63 -11.63 -12.84 21.59
CA VAL A 63 -11.70 -14.24 21.99
C VAL A 63 -10.73 -14.53 23.13
N VAL A 64 -9.47 -14.09 23.02
CA VAL A 64 -8.45 -14.38 24.04
C VAL A 64 -8.69 -13.61 25.33
N LEU A 65 -9.25 -12.40 25.29
CA LEU A 65 -9.61 -11.63 26.49
C LEU A 65 -10.75 -12.26 27.31
N ARG A 66 -11.62 -13.07 26.69
CA ARG A 66 -12.66 -13.83 27.42
C ARG A 66 -12.11 -15.04 28.17
N LYS A 67 -10.86 -15.44 27.90
CA LYS A 67 -10.20 -16.55 28.59
C LYS A 67 -9.74 -16.12 29.98
N SER A 68 -9.38 -17.11 30.81
CA SER A 68 -8.91 -16.88 32.18
C SER A 68 -7.78 -15.85 32.23
N GLY A 69 -7.79 -15.01 33.28
CA GLY A 69 -6.74 -14.05 33.59
C GLY A 69 -5.36 -14.70 33.79
N ALA A 70 -5.29 -16.01 34.03
CA ALA A 70 -4.02 -16.76 34.10
C ALA A 70 -3.15 -16.59 32.83
N LEU A 71 -3.77 -16.40 31.66
CA LEU A 71 -3.06 -16.18 30.39
C LEU A 71 -2.44 -14.78 30.26
N SER A 72 -2.77 -13.85 31.16
CA SER A 72 -2.16 -12.51 31.18
C SER A 72 -0.65 -12.56 31.37
N GLY A 73 -0.14 -13.53 32.16
CA GLY A 73 1.29 -13.67 32.42
C GLY A 73 2.12 -13.99 31.17
N GLU A 74 1.52 -14.67 30.18
CA GLU A 74 2.17 -15.01 28.90
C GLU A 74 2.07 -13.89 27.87
N THR A 75 1.14 -12.95 28.06
CA THR A 75 0.77 -11.93 27.07
C THR A 75 1.07 -10.50 27.53
N THR A 76 1.43 -10.31 28.80
CA THR A 76 1.75 -9.01 29.39
C THR A 76 3.24 -8.85 29.57
N TYR A 77 3.78 -7.71 29.16
CA TYR A 77 5.16 -7.32 29.45
C TYR A 77 5.21 -5.84 29.79
N SER A 78 5.94 -5.49 30.86
CA SER A 78 6.06 -4.10 31.33
C SER A 78 4.71 -3.37 31.47
N GLY A 79 3.68 -4.08 31.96
CA GLY A 79 2.32 -3.55 32.15
C GLY A 79 1.45 -3.47 30.89
N ALA A 80 2.00 -3.73 29.69
CA ALA A 80 1.28 -3.74 28.44
C ALA A 80 0.84 -5.16 28.07
N ASP A 81 -0.47 -5.39 27.95
CA ASP A 81 -1.03 -6.68 27.57
C ASP A 81 -1.30 -6.71 26.06
N ARG A 82 -0.64 -7.62 25.35
CA ARG A 82 -0.74 -7.74 23.88
C ARG A 82 -2.15 -8.09 23.40
N ARG A 83 -3.01 -8.62 24.25
CA ARG A 83 -4.43 -8.86 23.94
C ARG A 83 -5.25 -7.57 23.92
N ASN A 84 -4.77 -6.50 24.57
CA ASN A 84 -5.36 -5.17 24.46
C ASN A 84 -4.85 -4.52 23.17
N VAL A 85 -5.63 -4.69 22.11
CA VAL A 85 -5.39 -4.10 20.79
C VAL A 85 -5.89 -2.66 20.78
N PHE A 86 -5.09 -1.75 20.22
CA PHE A 86 -5.46 -0.36 19.94
C PHE A 86 -5.32 -0.10 18.43
N VAL A 87 -6.30 0.56 17.82
CA VAL A 87 -6.32 0.89 16.39
C VAL A 87 -6.03 2.37 16.19
N VAL A 88 -5.16 2.69 15.25
CA VAL A 88 -4.75 4.05 14.91
C VAL A 88 -5.02 4.27 13.43
N ARG A 89 -5.81 5.29 13.11
CA ARG A 89 -6.17 5.66 11.74
C ARG A 89 -5.62 7.03 11.37
N LEU A 90 -5.32 7.23 10.10
CA LEU A 90 -5.03 8.56 9.56
C LEU A 90 -6.30 9.39 9.47
N GLN A 91 -6.22 10.65 9.90
CA GLN A 91 -7.36 11.58 9.82
C GLN A 91 -7.79 11.88 8.37
N ILE A 92 -6.90 11.72 7.38
CA ILE A 92 -7.23 11.98 5.97
C ILE A 92 -8.35 11.06 5.43
N ASP A 93 -8.58 9.93 6.09
CA ASP A 93 -9.63 8.96 5.73
C ASP A 93 -11.04 9.36 6.16
N ASP A 94 -11.22 10.46 6.91
CA ASP A 94 -12.51 10.82 7.50
C ASP A 94 -13.61 11.02 6.46
N ARG A 95 -13.25 11.53 5.28
CA ARG A 95 -14.21 11.73 4.19
C ARG A 95 -14.68 10.43 3.53
N LYS A 96 -13.87 9.37 3.61
CA LYS A 96 -14.14 8.09 2.95
C LYS A 96 -15.18 7.25 3.69
N PHE A 97 -15.32 7.46 5.00
CA PHE A 97 -16.16 6.64 5.87
C PHE A 97 -17.10 7.50 6.73
N SER A 98 -17.64 8.58 6.16
CA SER A 98 -18.53 9.52 6.86
C SER A 98 -19.77 8.85 7.44
N ASP A 99 -20.23 7.75 6.84
CA ASP A 99 -21.44 7.05 7.24
C ASP A 99 -21.19 6.01 8.35
N TYR A 100 -19.93 5.81 8.74
CA TYR A 100 -19.56 4.79 9.72
C TYR A 100 -19.43 5.42 11.11
N PRO A 101 -19.71 4.66 12.19
CA PRO A 101 -19.49 5.15 13.55
C PRO A 101 -18.04 5.63 13.77
N ASP A 102 -17.85 6.60 14.66
CA ASP A 102 -16.51 7.13 14.96
C ASP A 102 -15.53 6.06 15.47
N ASP A 103 -16.05 5.02 16.12
CA ASP A 103 -15.27 3.91 16.64
C ASP A 103 -15.11 2.73 15.66
N ALA A 104 -15.43 2.93 14.39
CA ALA A 104 -15.38 1.89 13.38
C ALA A 104 -13.98 1.70 12.78
N LEU A 105 -13.56 0.44 12.69
CA LEU A 105 -12.53 -0.04 11.78
C LEU A 105 -13.21 -0.57 10.51
N PRO A 106 -13.25 0.22 9.42
CA PRO A 106 -13.90 -0.19 8.18
C PRO A 106 -13.06 -1.23 7.42
N PHE A 107 -13.71 -2.13 6.70
CA PHE A 107 -13.08 -3.06 5.76
C PHE A 107 -14.07 -3.36 4.61
N ARG A 108 -13.66 -4.08 3.57
CA ARG A 108 -14.55 -4.33 2.42
C ARG A 108 -15.74 -5.18 2.88
N GLY A 109 -16.95 -4.61 2.77
CA GLY A 109 -18.19 -5.28 3.13
C GLY A 109 -18.62 -5.12 4.60
N GLY A 110 -17.98 -4.27 5.40
CA GLY A 110 -18.46 -3.97 6.76
C GLY A 110 -17.48 -3.18 7.62
N TYR A 111 -17.70 -3.21 8.93
CA TYR A 111 -16.80 -2.63 9.93
C TYR A 111 -16.84 -3.40 11.25
N GLU A 112 -15.79 -3.22 12.05
CA GLU A 112 -15.76 -3.61 13.47
C GLU A 112 -15.85 -2.39 14.36
N ARG A 113 -16.61 -2.49 15.45
CA ARG A 113 -16.63 -1.44 16.49
C ARG A 113 -15.52 -1.69 17.50
N CYS A 114 -14.57 -0.76 17.55
CA CYS A 114 -13.40 -0.83 18.43
C CYS A 114 -13.64 -0.15 19.80
N GLY A 115 -14.80 0.50 19.98
CA GLY A 115 -15.11 1.23 21.20
C GLY A 115 -14.06 2.32 21.49
N PRO A 116 -13.55 2.42 22.73
CA PRO A 116 -12.53 3.42 23.07
C PRO A 116 -11.13 3.08 22.55
N ASN A 117 -10.91 1.89 21.97
CA ASN A 117 -9.59 1.42 21.55
C ASN A 117 -9.28 1.74 20.08
N ILE A 118 -9.73 2.91 19.63
CA ILE A 118 -9.44 3.44 18.32
C ILE A 118 -9.27 4.96 18.41
N ALA A 119 -8.31 5.49 17.68
CA ALA A 119 -8.09 6.92 17.58
C ALA A 119 -7.68 7.31 16.16
N ARG A 120 -7.94 8.57 15.83
CA ARG A 120 -7.44 9.23 14.63
C ARG A 120 -6.29 10.12 15.03
N ILE A 121 -5.23 10.08 14.24
CA ILE A 121 -4.05 10.94 14.45
C ILE A 121 -3.56 11.48 13.10
N THR A 122 -2.83 12.59 13.17
CA THR A 122 -2.22 13.27 12.02
C THR A 122 -0.72 13.09 11.91
N SER A 123 -0.05 12.70 13.01
CA SER A 123 1.40 12.67 13.09
C SER A 123 1.95 11.62 14.05
N SER A 124 3.21 11.26 13.86
CA SER A 124 3.92 10.34 14.77
C SER A 124 4.04 10.87 16.22
N PHE A 125 3.96 12.19 16.43
CA PHE A 125 3.93 12.81 17.75
C PHE A 125 2.63 12.53 18.52
N GLU A 126 1.51 12.47 17.82
CA GLU A 126 0.23 12.07 18.41
C GLU A 126 0.23 10.59 18.76
N LEU A 127 0.80 9.74 17.91
CA LEU A 127 1.00 8.32 18.23
C LEU A 127 1.77 8.15 19.53
N GLU A 128 2.90 8.84 19.70
CA GLU A 128 3.71 8.74 20.91
C GLU A 128 2.94 9.20 22.16
N ARG A 129 2.13 10.25 22.06
CA ARG A 129 1.23 10.69 23.15
C ARG A 129 0.16 9.65 23.46
N LEU A 130 -0.43 9.05 22.42
CA LEU A 130 -1.47 8.05 22.55
C LEU A 130 -0.96 6.77 23.21
N ILE A 131 0.24 6.31 22.86
CA ILE A 131 0.91 5.16 23.50
C ILE A 131 1.17 5.43 24.98
N LYS A 132 1.54 6.66 25.36
CA LYS A 132 1.73 7.05 26.76
C LYS A 132 0.41 7.10 27.54
N ALA A 133 -0.66 7.58 26.90
CA ALA A 133 -1.99 7.65 27.51
C ALA A 133 -2.66 6.28 27.70
N ASN A 134 -2.22 5.26 26.95
CA ASN A 134 -2.78 3.89 26.97
C ASN A 134 -1.69 2.86 27.35
N PRO A 135 -1.17 2.89 28.59
CA PRO A 135 0.00 2.10 28.96
C PRO A 135 -0.26 0.58 28.99
N ASN A 136 -1.52 0.16 29.10
CA ASN A 136 -1.95 -1.23 29.19
C ASN A 136 -2.17 -1.91 27.83
N HIS A 137 -2.10 -1.18 26.71
CA HIS A 137 -2.25 -1.74 25.36
C HIS A 137 -0.92 -2.24 24.80
N GLY A 138 -0.85 -3.54 24.54
CA GLY A 138 0.35 -4.21 24.05
C GLY A 138 0.40 -4.42 22.54
N THR A 139 -0.71 -4.29 21.82
CA THR A 139 -0.75 -4.43 20.35
C THR A 139 -1.37 -3.20 19.71
N TRP A 140 -0.70 -2.66 18.70
CA TRP A 140 -1.05 -1.41 18.02
C TRP A 140 -1.17 -1.66 16.52
N ILE A 141 -2.35 -1.43 15.97
CA ILE A 141 -2.59 -1.47 14.53
C ILE A 141 -2.53 -0.03 14.03
N ILE A 142 -1.59 0.28 13.14
CA ILE A 142 -1.40 1.62 12.58
C ILE A 142 -1.71 1.55 11.09
N ASP A 143 -2.91 1.99 10.74
CA ASP A 143 -3.41 1.93 9.37
C ASP A 143 -2.71 2.95 8.48
N GLU A 144 -2.45 2.55 7.24
CA GLU A 144 -1.79 3.37 6.21
C GLU A 144 -0.48 4.02 6.70
N ALA A 145 0.31 3.24 7.45
CA ALA A 145 1.53 3.68 8.15
C ALA A 145 2.55 4.44 7.27
N THR A 146 2.60 4.16 5.96
CA THR A 146 3.50 4.87 5.04
C THR A 146 3.19 6.35 4.89
N PHE A 147 1.96 6.81 5.17
CA PHE A 147 1.60 8.23 5.03
C PHE A 147 2.01 9.11 6.21
N TYR A 148 2.57 8.51 7.27
CA TYR A 148 3.19 9.27 8.36
C TYR A 148 4.64 9.65 8.04
N ASP A 149 5.16 10.59 8.83
CA ASP A 149 6.55 11.01 8.78
C ASP A 149 7.54 9.91 9.25
N GLU A 150 8.81 10.06 8.89
CA GLU A 150 9.88 9.08 9.11
C GLU A 150 10.11 8.76 10.59
N ARG A 151 9.75 9.67 11.50
CA ARG A 151 9.88 9.48 12.95
C ARG A 151 9.06 8.29 13.42
N LEU A 152 7.96 7.94 12.73
CA LEU A 152 7.13 6.79 13.04
C LEU A 152 7.98 5.53 13.25
N ALA A 153 8.89 5.23 12.31
CA ALA A 153 9.73 4.03 12.34
C ALA A 153 10.59 3.94 13.61
N TYR A 154 11.10 5.08 14.09
CA TYR A 154 11.92 5.14 15.30
C TYR A 154 11.10 5.03 16.58
N VAL A 155 9.90 5.63 16.62
CA VAL A 155 8.99 5.53 17.77
C VAL A 155 8.57 4.07 17.98
N VAL A 156 8.13 3.41 16.91
CA VAL A 156 7.66 2.01 17.00
C VAL A 156 8.80 1.04 17.28
N ASP A 157 9.99 1.24 16.72
CA ASP A 157 11.16 0.42 17.05
C ASP A 157 11.52 0.53 18.54
N ARG A 158 11.58 1.76 19.06
CA ARG A 158 11.88 2.04 20.48
C ARG A 158 10.87 1.39 21.41
N GLU A 159 9.58 1.66 21.23
CA GLU A 159 8.53 1.14 22.11
C GLU A 159 8.40 -0.38 22.03
N SER A 160 8.62 -0.96 20.86
CA SER A 160 8.59 -2.41 20.67
C SER A 160 9.75 -3.09 21.42
N ARG A 161 10.96 -2.53 21.37
CA ARG A 161 12.13 -3.07 22.10
C ARG A 161 12.04 -2.86 23.61
N SER A 162 11.61 -1.68 24.05
CA SER A 162 11.63 -1.32 25.48
C SER A 162 10.47 -1.93 26.27
N ARG A 163 9.28 -1.98 25.66
CA ARG A 163 8.04 -2.42 26.32
C ARG A 163 7.43 -3.67 25.70
N GLY A 164 8.13 -4.31 24.77
CA GLY A 164 7.63 -5.53 24.13
C GLY A 164 6.35 -5.33 23.32
N LEU A 165 6.03 -4.08 22.95
CA LEU A 165 4.84 -3.76 22.18
C LEU A 165 4.91 -4.43 20.81
N VAL A 166 3.73 -4.81 20.31
CA VAL A 166 3.55 -5.33 18.97
C VAL A 166 2.91 -4.25 18.11
N PHE A 167 3.50 -3.97 16.96
CA PHE A 167 2.96 -3.06 15.97
C PHE A 167 2.59 -3.81 14.69
N ILE A 168 1.45 -3.47 14.10
CA ILE A 168 0.96 -4.04 12.84
C ILE A 168 0.66 -2.88 11.90
N PHE A 169 1.24 -2.93 10.70
CA PHE A 169 1.20 -1.87 9.71
C PHE A 169 0.52 -2.38 8.42
N PRO A 170 -0.82 -2.42 8.37
CA PRO A 170 -1.52 -2.58 7.10
C PRO A 170 -1.31 -1.33 6.25
N THR A 171 -0.57 -1.44 5.15
CA THR A 171 -0.20 -0.25 4.36
C THR A 171 0.20 -0.58 2.91
N LEU A 172 0.12 0.41 2.03
CA LEU A 172 0.68 0.33 0.68
C LEU A 172 2.19 0.62 0.69
N LEU A 173 2.99 -0.41 0.49
CA LEU A 173 4.44 -0.25 0.38
C LEU A 173 4.86 0.32 -0.98
N LEU A 174 4.16 -0.08 -2.05
CA LEU A 174 4.43 0.33 -3.42
C LEU A 174 3.37 1.32 -3.91
N ASN A 175 3.81 2.34 -4.65
CA ASN A 175 2.94 3.24 -5.39
C ASN A 175 2.51 2.62 -6.74
N PHE A 176 1.71 3.36 -7.52
CA PHE A 176 1.22 2.88 -8.82
C PHE A 176 2.35 2.61 -9.84
N ARG A 177 3.54 3.19 -9.64
CA ARG A 177 4.73 3.00 -10.48
C ARG A 177 5.52 1.73 -10.12
N ARG A 178 5.03 0.94 -9.15
CA ARG A 178 5.71 -0.22 -8.55
C ARG A 178 7.01 0.15 -7.82
N GLU A 179 7.10 1.39 -7.34
CA GLU A 179 8.24 1.92 -6.59
C GLU A 179 7.83 2.12 -5.13
N LEU A 180 8.81 2.15 -4.21
CA LEU A 180 8.52 2.44 -2.80
C LEU A 180 7.80 3.78 -2.68
N PHE A 181 6.73 3.81 -1.88
CA PHE A 181 5.83 4.96 -1.83
C PHE A 181 6.56 6.25 -1.41
N ASN A 182 7.43 6.15 -0.39
CA ASN A 182 8.19 7.27 0.17
C ASN A 182 9.32 6.75 1.11
N PRO A 183 10.16 7.64 1.70
CA PRO A 183 11.19 7.23 2.65
C PRO A 183 10.66 6.50 3.89
N THR A 184 9.47 6.84 4.40
CA THR A 184 8.84 6.13 5.51
C THR A 184 8.62 4.65 5.19
N ALA A 185 8.15 4.33 3.98
CA ALA A 185 7.99 2.94 3.52
C ALA A 185 9.31 2.15 3.58
N ARG A 186 10.43 2.80 3.22
CA ARG A 186 11.76 2.20 3.33
C ARG A 186 12.16 1.95 4.79
N LEU A 187 11.99 2.95 5.65
CA LEU A 187 12.35 2.84 7.06
C LEU A 187 11.50 1.78 7.79
N LEU A 188 10.21 1.66 7.44
CA LEU A 188 9.35 0.59 7.97
C LEU A 188 9.88 -0.80 7.61
N LEU A 189 10.33 -1.02 6.36
CA LEU A 189 10.98 -2.28 5.98
C LEU A 189 12.24 -2.56 6.81
N ASP A 190 13.04 -1.53 7.09
CA ASP A 190 14.30 -1.69 7.82
C ASP A 190 14.06 -2.04 9.32
N VAL A 191 12.95 -1.56 9.93
CA VAL A 191 12.66 -1.83 11.35
C VAL A 191 11.72 -3.03 11.59
N CYS A 192 10.92 -3.44 10.59
CA CYS A 192 9.97 -4.53 10.76
C CYS A 192 10.66 -5.89 10.99
N THR A 193 10.06 -6.71 11.84
CA THR A 193 10.52 -8.06 12.18
C THR A 193 9.85 -9.13 11.34
N ASP A 194 8.65 -8.84 10.83
CA ASP A 194 7.83 -9.78 10.08
C ASP A 194 7.16 -9.06 8.90
N VAL A 195 6.97 -9.77 7.79
CA VAL A 195 6.22 -9.27 6.62
C VAL A 195 5.18 -10.31 6.23
N PHE A 196 3.92 -9.87 6.10
CA PHE A 196 2.82 -10.65 5.56
C PHE A 196 2.40 -10.07 4.20
N PRO A 197 2.85 -10.67 3.10
CA PRO A 197 2.41 -10.28 1.78
C PRO A 197 1.02 -10.85 1.47
N LEU A 198 0.09 -9.97 1.16
CA LEU A 198 -1.24 -10.28 0.66
C LEU A 198 -1.27 -10.02 -0.85
N THR A 199 -1.96 -10.89 -1.58
CA THR A 199 -2.23 -10.73 -3.01
C THR A 199 -3.71 -10.44 -3.23
N ALA A 200 -4.02 -9.93 -4.42
CA ALA A 200 -5.38 -9.84 -4.95
C ALA A 200 -5.45 -10.57 -6.29
N TYR A 201 -6.65 -10.85 -6.80
CA TYR A 201 -6.78 -11.31 -8.18
C TYR A 201 -6.54 -10.16 -9.15
N CYS A 202 -5.78 -10.38 -10.21
CA CYS A 202 -5.70 -9.43 -11.32
C CYS A 202 -7.11 -9.16 -11.88
N GLU A 203 -7.55 -7.91 -11.86
CA GLU A 203 -8.89 -7.49 -12.30
C GLU A 203 -8.98 -7.26 -13.82
N HIS A 204 -8.09 -7.90 -14.59
CA HIS A 204 -8.27 -7.96 -16.05
C HIS A 204 -9.33 -9.00 -16.36
N ASP A 205 -10.30 -8.67 -17.21
CA ASP A 205 -11.45 -9.50 -17.59
C ASP A 205 -11.10 -10.96 -17.99
N ARG A 206 -9.87 -11.18 -18.48
CA ARG A 206 -9.35 -12.46 -18.97
C ARG A 206 -8.19 -13.01 -18.13
N CYS A 207 -8.02 -12.56 -16.89
CA CYS A 207 -6.92 -12.97 -16.02
C CYS A 207 -7.42 -13.43 -14.65
N ILE A 208 -6.75 -14.44 -14.08
CA ILE A 208 -6.99 -14.93 -12.72
C ILE A 208 -5.71 -15.03 -11.89
N ARG A 209 -4.60 -14.48 -12.40
CA ARG A 209 -3.30 -14.54 -11.71
C ARG A 209 -3.30 -13.64 -10.49
N ASP A 210 -2.43 -13.98 -9.54
CA ASP A 210 -2.12 -13.09 -8.43
C ASP A 210 -1.59 -11.74 -8.93
N SER A 211 -2.07 -10.70 -8.27
CA SER A 211 -1.63 -9.32 -8.39
C SER A 211 -0.93 -8.89 -7.10
N PHE A 212 0.21 -8.24 -7.28
CA PHE A 212 0.96 -7.58 -6.22
C PHE A 212 0.90 -6.05 -6.33
N TYR A 213 0.26 -5.52 -7.38
CA TYR A 213 0.37 -4.11 -7.74
C TYR A 213 -0.99 -3.44 -7.80
N THR A 214 -1.03 -2.22 -7.28
CA THR A 214 -2.09 -1.27 -7.56
C THR A 214 -1.80 -0.66 -8.93
N TYR A 215 -2.74 -0.79 -9.84
CA TYR A 215 -2.72 -0.21 -11.17
C TYR A 215 -3.63 1.02 -11.19
N ARG A 216 -3.10 2.14 -11.69
CA ARG A 216 -3.84 3.39 -11.86
C ARG A 216 -4.16 3.57 -13.34
N TYR A 217 -5.42 3.87 -13.64
CA TYR A 217 -5.88 4.13 -14.99
C TYR A 217 -7.03 5.14 -14.99
N TYR A 218 -7.33 5.65 -16.17
CA TYR A 218 -8.46 6.50 -16.48
C TYR A 218 -9.38 5.74 -17.42
N THR A 219 -10.67 6.10 -17.42
CA THR A 219 -11.62 5.58 -18.40
C THR A 219 -12.09 6.76 -19.24
N VAL A 220 -11.72 6.77 -20.53
CA VAL A 220 -12.03 7.86 -21.44
C VAL A 220 -12.69 7.28 -22.69
N GLY A 221 -13.96 7.63 -22.94
CA GLY A 221 -14.72 7.12 -24.08
C GLY A 221 -14.86 5.60 -24.06
N GLY A 222 -15.13 5.03 -22.88
CA GLY A 222 -15.20 3.57 -22.65
C GLY A 222 -13.87 2.82 -22.80
N ARG A 223 -12.73 3.51 -22.93
CA ARG A 223 -11.41 2.89 -23.08
C ARG A 223 -10.56 3.04 -21.83
N GLU A 224 -9.89 1.97 -21.46
CA GLU A 224 -8.85 1.99 -20.43
C GLU A 224 -7.65 2.79 -20.95
N CYS A 225 -7.28 3.82 -20.18
CA CYS A 225 -6.16 4.71 -20.42
C CYS A 225 -5.19 4.64 -19.23
N PRO A 226 -4.06 3.92 -19.31
CA PRO A 226 -3.12 3.82 -18.20
C PRO A 226 -2.59 5.18 -17.77
N ALA A 227 -2.38 5.37 -16.46
CA ALA A 227 -1.68 6.55 -15.97
C ALA A 227 -0.24 6.58 -16.52
N LEU A 228 0.21 7.78 -16.91
CA LEU A 228 1.58 8.00 -17.34
C LEU A 228 2.53 7.88 -16.14
N TYR A 229 3.79 7.50 -16.39
CA TYR A 229 4.76 7.35 -15.32
C TYR A 229 4.90 8.62 -14.46
N PHE A 230 4.90 9.80 -15.09
CA PHE A 230 5.02 11.09 -14.41
C PHE A 230 3.69 11.63 -13.86
N ASP A 231 2.66 10.80 -13.74
CA ASP A 231 1.41 11.18 -13.10
C ASP A 231 1.61 11.44 -11.59
N PRO A 232 1.00 12.48 -10.97
CA PRO A 232 1.26 12.83 -9.57
C PRO A 232 1.09 11.64 -8.62
N LEU A 233 2.05 11.42 -7.71
CA LEU A 233 2.03 10.25 -6.82
C LEU A 233 0.73 10.12 -6.01
N ILE A 234 0.24 11.22 -5.44
CA ILE A 234 -0.97 11.24 -4.61
C ILE A 234 -2.09 11.92 -5.40
N ILE A 235 -3.07 11.12 -5.80
CA ILE A 235 -4.38 11.58 -6.28
C ILE A 235 -5.42 10.80 -5.48
N ILE A 236 -6.14 11.51 -4.59
CA ILE A 236 -7.19 10.91 -3.77
C ILE A 236 -8.36 10.57 -4.70
N GLY A 237 -8.70 9.29 -4.81
CA GLY A 237 -9.74 8.78 -5.70
C GLY A 237 -9.80 7.24 -5.67
N GLY A 238 -10.64 6.66 -6.54
CA GLY A 238 -10.76 5.19 -6.68
C GLY A 238 -11.79 4.49 -5.81
N ASP A 239 -12.62 5.24 -5.06
CA ASP A 239 -13.68 4.64 -4.24
C ASP A 239 -14.87 4.14 -5.09
N ALA A 240 -15.01 4.67 -6.30
CA ALA A 240 -15.95 4.21 -7.32
C ALA A 240 -15.30 4.32 -8.69
N GLU A 241 -15.67 3.42 -9.61
CA GLU A 241 -15.28 3.53 -11.01
C GLU A 241 -15.93 4.77 -11.64
N ARG A 242 -15.13 5.54 -12.37
CA ARG A 242 -15.55 6.75 -13.07
C ARG A 242 -15.11 6.72 -14.52
N GLU A 243 -15.94 7.27 -15.39
CA GLU A 243 -15.56 7.64 -16.76
C GLU A 243 -15.12 9.11 -16.73
N ASP A 244 -13.83 9.31 -16.48
CA ASP A 244 -13.21 10.61 -16.28
C ASP A 244 -11.75 10.56 -16.77
N ALA A 245 -11.30 11.64 -17.40
CA ALA A 245 -9.94 11.83 -17.89
C ALA A 245 -9.03 12.55 -16.87
N GLN A 246 -9.60 13.11 -15.79
CA GLN A 246 -8.89 13.86 -14.75
C GLN A 246 -8.73 13.04 -13.47
N GLU A 247 -9.79 12.34 -13.06
CA GLU A 247 -9.80 11.50 -11.87
C GLU A 247 -9.53 10.02 -12.19
N PRO A 248 -8.50 9.40 -11.58
CA PRO A 248 -8.16 8.02 -11.88
C PRO A 248 -9.04 7.01 -11.13
N ASN A 249 -9.20 5.86 -11.77
CA ASN A 249 -9.58 4.60 -11.16
C ASN A 249 -8.35 3.84 -10.67
N TYR A 250 -8.58 2.95 -9.71
CA TYR A 250 -7.56 2.06 -9.16
C TYR A 250 -8.10 0.64 -9.14
N CYS A 251 -7.31 -0.30 -9.64
CA CYS A 251 -7.60 -1.73 -9.50
C CYS A 251 -6.30 -2.50 -9.32
N THR A 252 -6.39 -3.82 -9.22
CA THR A 252 -5.23 -4.69 -9.05
C THR A 252 -4.87 -5.38 -10.37
N ARG A 253 -3.58 -5.42 -10.72
CA ARG A 253 -3.09 -6.06 -11.96
C ARG A 253 -1.81 -6.86 -11.72
N CYS A 254 -1.73 -8.03 -12.35
CA CYS A 254 -0.49 -8.82 -12.41
C CYS A 254 0.54 -8.14 -13.33
N ASP A 255 1.77 -8.65 -13.36
CA ASP A 255 2.87 -8.07 -14.14
C ASP A 255 2.54 -7.82 -15.62
N ALA A 256 1.82 -8.76 -16.23
CA ALA A 256 1.48 -8.73 -17.66
C ALA A 256 0.41 -7.68 -18.02
N HIS A 257 -0.41 -7.26 -17.05
CA HIS A 257 -1.55 -6.37 -17.26
C HIS A 257 -1.42 -5.04 -16.53
N HIS A 258 -0.31 -4.80 -15.85
CA HIS A 258 -0.03 -3.50 -15.22
C HIS A 258 0.81 -2.67 -16.19
N TYR A 259 0.12 -1.78 -16.90
CA TYR A 259 0.72 -0.88 -17.89
C TYR A 259 1.26 0.39 -17.22
N LEU A 260 2.43 0.86 -17.64
CA LEU A 260 3.06 2.06 -17.09
C LEU A 260 3.83 2.83 -18.18
N PRO A 261 3.13 3.42 -19.15
CA PRO A 261 3.75 4.13 -20.26
C PRO A 261 4.48 5.41 -19.81
N GLY A 262 5.45 5.83 -20.62
CA GLY A 262 6.13 7.12 -20.44
C GLY A 262 7.29 7.12 -19.42
N LYS A 263 7.69 5.96 -18.87
CA LYS A 263 8.82 5.89 -17.93
C LYS A 263 10.15 6.34 -18.55
N GLU A 264 10.50 5.83 -19.72
CA GLU A 264 11.74 6.25 -20.39
C GLU A 264 11.65 7.67 -20.94
N TYR A 265 10.50 8.08 -21.49
CA TYR A 265 10.25 9.48 -21.84
C TYR A 265 10.51 10.42 -20.63
N ALA A 266 10.05 10.04 -19.44
CA ALA A 266 10.23 10.85 -18.23
C ALA A 266 11.71 11.13 -17.93
N TYR A 267 12.58 10.11 -18.07
CA TYR A 267 14.01 10.23 -17.73
C TYR A 267 14.89 10.70 -18.88
N LEU A 268 14.57 10.34 -20.13
CA LEU A 268 15.42 10.61 -21.29
C LEU A 268 15.02 11.89 -22.03
N VAL A 269 13.80 12.40 -21.82
CA VAL A 269 13.29 13.60 -22.49
C VAL A 269 12.81 14.62 -21.46
N LEU A 270 11.77 14.31 -20.69
CA LEU A 270 11.11 15.30 -19.82
C LEU A 270 12.06 15.86 -18.75
N LYS A 271 12.77 15.00 -18.01
CA LYS A 271 13.72 15.43 -16.98
C LYS A 271 14.85 16.28 -17.55
N PRO A 272 15.56 15.91 -18.63
CA PRO A 272 16.56 16.78 -19.26
C PRO A 272 16.02 18.15 -19.68
N LEU A 273 14.78 18.21 -20.21
CA LEU A 273 14.12 19.48 -20.54
C LEU A 273 13.84 20.30 -19.27
N GLY A 274 13.41 19.66 -18.19
CA GLY A 274 13.22 20.28 -16.89
C GLY A 274 14.51 20.86 -16.31
N GLU A 275 15.61 20.11 -16.36
CA GLU A 275 16.93 20.58 -15.87
C GLU A 275 17.45 21.78 -16.69
N GLN A 276 17.17 21.84 -17.99
CA GLN A 276 17.49 23.01 -18.82
C GLN A 276 16.64 24.23 -18.43
N ALA A 277 15.34 24.02 -18.23
CA ALA A 277 14.41 25.05 -17.78
C ALA A 277 14.80 25.61 -16.39
N ALA A 278 15.21 24.75 -15.46
CA ALA A 278 15.70 25.13 -14.13
C ALA A 278 16.95 26.02 -14.20
N ARG A 279 17.74 25.92 -15.27
CA ARG A 279 18.92 26.76 -15.54
C ARG A 279 18.57 28.06 -16.29
N GLY A 280 17.30 28.29 -16.60
CA GLY A 280 16.78 29.49 -17.25
C GLY A 280 16.46 29.34 -18.73
N ASP A 281 16.72 28.19 -19.37
CA ASP A 281 16.32 27.94 -20.77
C ASP A 281 15.01 27.15 -20.83
N THR A 282 13.89 27.85 -20.81
CA THR A 282 12.55 27.24 -20.78
C THR A 282 12.03 26.85 -22.17
N HIS A 283 12.65 27.33 -23.25
CA HIS A 283 12.06 27.29 -24.58
C HIS A 283 11.80 25.87 -25.08
N ALA A 284 12.73 24.94 -24.82
CA ALA A 284 12.58 23.55 -25.24
C ALA A 284 11.47 22.82 -24.48
N LEU A 285 11.39 23.02 -23.16
CA LEU A 285 10.33 22.46 -22.31
C LEU A 285 8.96 23.02 -22.69
N GLU A 286 8.82 24.34 -22.80
CA GLU A 286 7.56 24.99 -23.18
C GLU A 286 7.02 24.48 -24.51
N ARG A 287 7.91 24.30 -25.50
CA ARG A 287 7.53 23.74 -26.80
C ARG A 287 7.01 22.31 -26.66
N GLU A 288 7.68 21.45 -25.90
CA GLU A 288 7.20 20.08 -25.68
C GLU A 288 5.84 20.07 -24.97
N LEU A 289 5.66 20.86 -23.91
CA LEU A 289 4.40 20.96 -23.18
C LEU A 289 3.25 21.50 -24.04
N ARG A 290 3.51 22.51 -24.88
CA ARG A 290 2.53 23.00 -25.85
C ARG A 290 2.14 21.94 -26.87
N LEU A 291 3.11 21.14 -27.35
CA LEU A 291 2.81 20.02 -28.24
C LEU A 291 1.95 18.98 -27.54
N ILE A 292 2.31 18.58 -26.32
CA ILE A 292 1.50 17.64 -25.52
C ILE A 292 0.05 18.13 -25.39
N ASN A 293 -0.17 19.41 -25.10
CA ASN A 293 -1.51 19.96 -24.87
C ASN A 293 -2.33 20.15 -26.16
N ALA A 294 -1.74 20.73 -27.22
CA ALA A 294 -2.49 21.16 -28.41
C ALA A 294 -2.36 20.21 -29.61
N ARG A 295 -1.29 19.40 -29.65
CA ARG A 295 -0.92 18.53 -30.78
C ARG A 295 -0.21 17.29 -30.26
N SER A 296 -0.89 16.54 -29.39
CA SER A 296 -0.25 15.44 -28.64
C SER A 296 0.46 14.46 -29.55
N ASP A 297 -0.09 14.16 -30.73
CA ASP A 297 0.52 13.31 -31.76
C ASP A 297 1.88 13.81 -32.29
N ASP A 298 2.18 15.10 -32.21
CA ASP A 298 3.45 15.67 -32.68
C ASP A 298 4.52 15.69 -31.57
N SER A 299 4.14 15.47 -30.31
CA SER A 299 5.02 15.51 -29.13
C SER A 299 6.08 14.39 -29.14
N GLN A 300 7.17 14.59 -28.40
CA GLN A 300 8.14 13.53 -28.17
C GLN A 300 7.54 12.39 -27.35
N LEU A 301 6.61 12.68 -26.44
CA LEU A 301 5.86 11.67 -25.71
C LEU A 301 5.12 10.71 -26.66
N ALA A 302 4.33 11.23 -27.60
CA ALA A 302 3.59 10.38 -28.54
C ALA A 302 4.52 9.59 -29.48
N ARG A 303 5.68 10.17 -29.85
CA ARG A 303 6.70 9.43 -30.62
C ARG A 303 7.30 8.28 -29.82
N ASP A 304 7.64 8.50 -28.55
CA ASP A 304 8.14 7.46 -27.65
C ASP A 304 7.12 6.32 -27.53
N LEU A 305 5.88 6.63 -27.18
CA LEU A 305 4.81 5.63 -27.03
C LEU A 305 4.55 4.86 -28.32
N ARG A 306 4.50 5.53 -29.49
CA ARG A 306 4.31 4.84 -30.78
C ARG A 306 5.47 3.93 -31.12
N SER A 307 6.71 4.35 -30.85
CA SER A 307 7.89 3.55 -31.17
C SER A 307 7.99 2.28 -30.33
N ARG A 308 7.67 2.37 -29.03
CA ARG A 308 7.82 1.26 -28.08
C ARG A 308 6.66 0.29 -28.11
N TYR A 309 5.44 0.81 -28.20
CA TYR A 309 4.22 0.00 -28.13
C TYR A 309 3.62 -0.30 -29.51
N ALA A 310 4.44 -0.25 -30.56
CA ALA A 310 4.02 -0.50 -31.94
C ALA A 310 3.42 -1.91 -32.16
N LYS A 311 3.84 -2.89 -31.35
CA LYS A 311 3.44 -4.30 -31.47
C LYS A 311 2.50 -4.80 -30.36
N ASP A 312 2.56 -4.20 -29.18
CA ASP A 312 2.00 -4.76 -27.93
C ASP A 312 0.82 -3.97 -27.33
N GLY A 313 0.07 -3.21 -28.15
CA GLY A 313 -1.33 -2.92 -27.83
C GLY A 313 -1.73 -1.45 -27.72
N ASP A 314 -2.94 -1.21 -28.21
CA ASP A 314 -3.66 0.07 -28.23
C ASP A 314 -3.75 0.74 -26.84
N VAL A 315 -3.74 -0.07 -25.77
CA VAL A 315 -3.96 0.40 -24.38
C VAL A 315 -2.88 1.37 -23.91
N ASN A 316 -1.58 1.10 -24.12
CA ASN A 316 -0.53 2.03 -23.70
C ASN A 316 -0.63 3.39 -24.40
N ARG A 317 -1.13 3.42 -25.64
CA ARG A 317 -1.30 4.65 -26.43
C ARG A 317 -2.51 5.45 -25.98
N ASN A 318 -3.53 4.80 -25.41
CA ASN A 318 -4.69 5.47 -24.84
C ASN A 318 -4.32 6.44 -23.71
N ALA A 319 -3.13 6.30 -23.10
CA ALA A 319 -2.62 7.26 -22.11
C ALA A 319 -2.54 8.71 -22.64
N LEU A 320 -2.49 8.92 -23.96
CA LEU A 320 -2.53 10.24 -24.59
C LEU A 320 -3.92 10.90 -24.55
N ASN A 321 -4.97 10.16 -24.18
CA ASN A 321 -6.34 10.66 -24.05
C ASN A 321 -6.65 11.20 -22.64
N VAL A 322 -5.69 11.10 -21.71
CA VAL A 322 -5.84 11.61 -20.34
C VAL A 322 -5.73 13.13 -20.37
N ASP A 323 -6.51 13.82 -19.53
CA ASP A 323 -6.48 15.29 -19.46
C ASP A 323 -5.25 15.79 -18.68
N CYS A 324 -4.87 17.04 -18.95
CA CYS A 324 -3.86 17.79 -18.21
C CYS A 324 -2.46 17.14 -18.20
N ILE A 325 -2.06 16.44 -19.27
CA ILE A 325 -0.77 15.75 -19.34
C ILE A 325 0.41 16.73 -19.16
N ALA A 326 0.31 17.92 -19.75
CA ALA A 326 1.36 18.94 -19.65
C ALA A 326 1.52 19.46 -18.20
N GLU A 327 0.40 19.70 -17.52
CA GLU A 327 0.36 20.14 -16.13
C GLU A 327 0.88 19.04 -15.19
N ARG A 328 0.49 17.77 -15.42
CA ARG A 328 1.02 16.61 -14.69
C ARG A 328 2.54 16.49 -14.86
N ALA A 329 3.04 16.69 -16.10
CA ALA A 329 4.48 16.69 -16.37
C ALA A 329 5.22 17.82 -15.61
N LEU A 330 4.63 19.03 -15.54
CA LEU A 330 5.16 20.12 -14.74
C LEU A 330 5.16 19.80 -13.24
N LEU A 331 4.06 19.25 -12.72
CA LEU A 331 3.98 18.82 -11.31
C LEU A 331 5.04 17.78 -10.99
N TYR A 332 5.27 16.81 -11.87
CA TYR A 332 6.32 15.82 -11.69
C TYR A 332 7.72 16.46 -11.60
N LEU A 333 8.05 17.37 -12.51
CA LEU A 333 9.33 18.08 -12.50
C LEU A 333 9.51 18.89 -11.20
N PHE A 334 8.50 19.66 -10.83
CA PHE A 334 8.59 20.61 -9.71
C PHE A 334 8.49 19.91 -8.35
N VAL A 335 7.46 19.08 -8.15
CA VAL A 335 7.13 18.49 -6.84
C VAL A 335 8.01 17.30 -6.52
N GLU A 336 8.32 16.46 -7.52
CA GLU A 336 9.02 15.20 -7.27
C GLU A 336 10.51 15.25 -7.59
N LEU A 337 10.91 15.95 -8.66
CA LEU A 337 12.32 16.11 -9.03
C LEU A 337 12.97 17.37 -8.46
N ASN A 338 12.16 18.30 -7.92
CA ASN A 338 12.63 19.56 -7.33
C ASN A 338 13.44 20.41 -8.33
N LEU A 339 12.94 20.49 -9.58
CA LEU A 339 13.53 21.21 -10.71
C LEU A 339 12.82 22.53 -11.02
#